data_AF-A0A507ENN6-F1
#
_entry.id   AF-A0A507ENN6-F1
#
_cell.length_a   1.000
_cell.length_b   1.000
_cell.length_c   1.000
_cell.angle_alpha   90.00
_cell.angle_beta   90.00
_cell.angle_gamma   90.00
#
_symmetry.space_group_name_H-M   'P 1'
#
loop_
_entity.id
_entity.type
_entity.pdbx_description
1 polymer ?
#
loop_
_entity_poly.entity_id
_entity_poly.type
_entity_poly.pdbx_seq_one_letter_code
_entity_poly.pdbx_strand_id
1 'polypeptide(L)'
;MSNKRKVAYVESITQIEKMELDIDATDIAAKLEGSESAAAEVKSQIMEDPPAKRSRSADSLSDVKVATVSTSAVASSTMTDCQLHVAVTSTSEATQQPVGAALPIHPFFAKRSTTTAVAANAVLSNLPAVKWTHTSSVLVATYLSQPQNSRIASFDFDGTIVTVRGNHVHAKNADDWTFFHPSVPDRLISLHNQEGYRLVIFSNQKGIEGHDTRSKNRKASFMGRVENVINAVRKKAEKEGVPVPPILVFAATGDDWNRKPRPGMWEKFERDWTAGVLVEKDKSFYVGDAAGRHAGHKPGASRDFADTDHKFALNIGFPFLTPEAFWHSRTTTIPSPGRREIPRSHHAPHPSFDPRRYLRDDSTASPNVPPTFPPASTRPELILFVGSPASGKSSFARRHLLPHNYVHVNQDTLKSRDRCIKASETALQQNKSVVIDNTNPDRSTRRLYINVAQRVGTQLGKEIPVRCFWFIADEAVCMHNNVYREVMSRMERDGHWEEPARASSTSSKNKPESKPGQGLNGVTARLPIIAFRNFTARFEPPGEDEGFAEIRKFDFIPEFDSAEERKRWQIFYV
;
A
#
# COMPACT_ATOMS: atom_id res chain seq x y z
N MET A 1 -36.30 34.90 -33.46
CA MET A 1 -36.11 34.06 -32.26
C MET A 1 -35.05 33.01 -32.56
N SER A 2 -34.21 32.72 -31.58
CA SER A 2 -33.01 31.86 -31.59
C SER A 2 -31.80 32.39 -32.36
N ASN A 3 -30.87 33.02 -31.64
CA ASN A 3 -29.49 33.20 -32.06
C ASN A 3 -28.56 33.21 -30.84
N LYS A 4 -27.54 32.35 -30.87
CA LYS A 4 -26.21 32.45 -30.24
C LYS A 4 -26.10 32.82 -28.75
N ARG A 5 -25.46 31.94 -27.97
CA ARG A 5 -24.51 32.31 -26.89
C ARG A 5 -23.70 31.08 -26.43
N LYS A 6 -22.56 30.86 -27.10
CA LYS A 6 -21.34 30.26 -26.52
C LYS A 6 -20.39 31.43 -26.30
N VAL A 7 -20.23 31.89 -25.06
CA VAL A 7 -19.09 32.64 -24.44
C VAL A 7 -19.58 33.00 -23.03
N ALA A 8 -19.07 32.33 -21.99
CA ALA A 8 -19.06 32.80 -20.59
C ALA A 8 -18.48 31.71 -19.67
N TYR A 9 -17.15 31.63 -19.54
CA TYR A 9 -16.51 31.12 -18.32
C TYR A 9 -15.03 31.55 -18.28
N VAL A 10 -14.80 32.85 -18.40
CA VAL A 10 -13.56 33.53 -18.02
C VAL A 10 -14.03 34.85 -17.45
N GLU A 11 -14.18 34.92 -16.12
CA GLU A 11 -14.28 36.12 -15.27
C GLU A 11 -14.89 35.73 -13.93
N SER A 12 -14.04 35.28 -13.01
CA SER A 12 -14.19 35.43 -11.55
C SER A 12 -13.10 34.59 -10.88
N ILE A 13 -12.04 35.27 -10.44
CA ILE A 13 -11.23 35.03 -9.23
C ILE A 13 -10.00 35.94 -9.40
N THR A 14 -10.24 37.24 -9.20
CA THR A 14 -9.23 38.25 -8.88
C THR A 14 -9.83 39.10 -7.78
N GLN A 15 -9.77 38.59 -6.56
CA GLN A 15 -9.84 39.35 -5.32
C GLN A 15 -9.60 38.37 -4.16
N ILE A 16 -8.38 38.38 -3.64
CA ILE A 16 -8.02 38.35 -2.21
C ILE A 16 -6.48 38.49 -2.19
N GLU A 17 -6.02 39.73 -2.08
CA GLU A 17 -4.72 40.06 -1.52
C GLU A 17 -4.96 40.65 -0.12
N LYS A 18 -4.29 40.09 0.89
CA LYS A 18 -3.59 40.74 2.00
C LYS A 18 -3.50 39.81 3.22
N MET A 19 -2.35 39.18 3.39
CA MET A 19 -1.70 39.02 4.70
C MET A 19 -0.19 38.92 4.48
N GLU A 20 0.52 39.71 5.27
CA GLU A 20 1.94 40.05 5.18
C GLU A 20 2.88 38.86 5.43
N LEU A 21 3.98 38.79 4.69
CA LEU A 21 5.18 38.06 5.06
C LEU A 21 6.39 38.94 4.73
N ASP A 22 7.01 39.45 5.81
CA ASP A 22 8.36 40.02 5.80
C ASP A 22 9.36 38.94 5.37
N ILE A 23 10.02 39.15 4.23
CA ILE A 23 11.26 38.44 3.87
C ILE A 23 12.24 39.44 3.27
N ASP A 24 13.45 39.42 3.84
CA ASP A 24 14.60 40.31 3.68
C ASP A 24 15.10 40.42 2.23
N ALA A 25 15.31 41.65 1.76
CA ALA A 25 15.53 42.04 0.37
C ALA A 25 17.01 42.23 -0.02
N THR A 26 17.93 41.47 0.57
CA THR A 26 19.37 41.63 0.32
C THR A 26 20.02 40.50 -0.48
N ASP A 27 19.30 39.42 -0.80
CA ASP A 27 19.89 38.22 -1.44
C ASP A 27 19.55 38.06 -2.95
N ILE A 28 18.78 39.00 -3.53
CA ILE A 28 18.35 38.95 -4.94
C ILE A 28 19.25 39.80 -5.85
N ALA A 29 19.94 40.82 -5.31
CA ALA A 29 20.82 41.68 -6.10
C ALA A 29 22.11 40.96 -6.56
N ALA A 30 22.58 39.93 -5.83
CA ALA A 30 23.82 39.21 -6.16
C ALA A 30 23.64 38.12 -7.24
N LYS A 31 22.42 37.81 -7.68
CA LYS A 31 22.14 36.77 -8.70
C LYS A 31 21.77 37.31 -10.08
N LEU A 32 21.65 38.63 -10.23
CA LEU A 32 21.27 39.27 -11.50
C LEU A 32 22.45 39.87 -12.28
N GLU A 33 23.64 40.00 -11.68
CA GLU A 33 24.86 40.48 -12.40
C GLU A 33 25.64 39.36 -13.10
N GLY A 34 25.23 38.09 -12.98
CA GLY A 34 25.91 36.93 -13.57
C GLY A 34 25.33 36.43 -14.90
N SER A 35 24.20 36.95 -15.37
CA SER A 35 23.47 36.39 -16.53
C SER A 35 23.52 37.24 -17.80
N GLU A 36 24.22 38.37 -17.82
CA GLU A 36 24.35 39.23 -19.01
C GLU A 36 25.59 38.93 -19.89
N SER A 37 26.53 38.08 -19.47
CA SER A 37 27.69 37.72 -20.31
C SER A 37 27.52 36.46 -21.18
N ALA A 38 26.41 35.71 -21.04
CA ALA A 38 26.19 34.47 -21.79
C ALA A 38 25.35 34.63 -23.08
N ALA A 39 24.82 35.83 -23.36
CA ALA A 39 23.93 36.08 -24.49
C ALA A 39 24.62 36.63 -25.77
N ALA A 40 25.95 36.78 -25.77
CA ALA A 40 26.69 37.41 -26.87
C ALA A 40 27.38 36.44 -27.85
N GLU A 41 27.35 35.12 -27.63
CA GLU A 41 28.25 34.18 -28.34
C GLU A 41 27.54 33.12 -29.22
N VAL A 42 26.31 33.37 -29.67
CA VAL A 42 25.55 32.43 -30.55
C VAL A 42 25.00 33.09 -31.83
N LYS A 43 25.70 34.10 -32.36
CA LYS A 43 25.38 34.72 -33.66
C LYS A 43 26.58 34.79 -34.59
N SER A 44 27.03 33.62 -35.06
CA SER A 44 27.73 33.53 -36.34
C SER A 44 27.66 32.09 -36.86
N GLN A 45 27.44 31.94 -38.17
CA GLN A 45 27.49 30.71 -38.99
C GLN A 45 26.16 29.99 -39.27
N ILE A 46 25.28 30.59 -40.09
CA ILE A 46 24.44 29.84 -41.06
C ILE A 46 24.15 30.72 -42.30
N MET A 47 24.81 30.46 -43.44
CA MET A 47 24.43 30.67 -44.86
C MET A 47 25.29 29.64 -45.65
N GLU A 48 24.85 28.82 -46.61
CA GLU A 48 24.14 29.05 -47.89
C GLU A 48 23.43 27.72 -48.37
N ASP A 49 22.14 27.78 -48.75
CA ASP A 49 21.51 27.53 -50.10
C ASP A 49 21.34 26.05 -50.61
N PRO A 50 20.41 25.73 -51.56
CA PRO A 50 18.97 26.06 -51.71
C PRO A 50 18.12 24.79 -52.16
N PRO A 51 16.80 24.90 -52.49
CA PRO A 51 15.83 23.80 -52.38
C PRO A 51 15.42 23.10 -53.69
N ALA A 52 14.92 21.86 -53.61
CA ALA A 52 14.25 21.19 -54.73
C ALA A 52 13.00 20.36 -54.35
N LYS A 53 11.85 20.89 -54.82
CA LYS A 53 10.71 20.23 -55.51
C LYS A 53 9.86 19.15 -54.83
N ARG A 54 8.57 19.49 -54.72
CA ARG A 54 7.38 18.64 -54.61
C ARG A 54 7.25 17.65 -55.76
N SER A 55 6.73 16.46 -55.48
CA SER A 55 5.80 15.75 -56.38
C SER A 55 4.81 14.88 -55.60
N ARG A 56 3.53 15.04 -55.95
CA ARG A 56 2.42 14.14 -55.61
C ARG A 56 2.47 12.93 -56.53
N SER A 57 2.01 11.77 -56.04
CA SER A 57 1.28 10.79 -56.86
C SER A 57 0.45 9.89 -55.95
N ALA A 58 -0.84 9.83 -56.27
CA ALA A 58 -1.80 8.83 -55.84
C ALA A 58 -1.74 7.61 -56.78
N ASP A 59 -2.32 6.50 -56.31
CA ASP A 59 -2.74 5.24 -56.98
C ASP A 59 -2.24 4.04 -56.16
N SER A 60 -2.97 2.95 -55.94
CA SER A 60 -4.34 2.54 -56.32
C SER A 60 -4.74 1.36 -55.43
N LEU A 61 -6.05 1.19 -55.27
CA LEU A 61 -6.72 0.05 -54.65
C LEU A 61 -6.50 -1.28 -55.41
N SER A 62 -6.51 -2.39 -54.66
CA SER A 62 -7.14 -3.64 -55.09
C SER A 62 -7.54 -4.50 -53.88
N ASP A 63 -8.86 -4.58 -53.67
CA ASP A 63 -9.70 -5.71 -53.28
C ASP A 63 -9.16 -6.83 -52.35
N VAL A 64 -9.98 -7.20 -51.35
CA VAL A 64 -10.71 -8.49 -51.34
C VAL A 64 -11.63 -8.65 -50.09
N LYS A 65 -12.92 -8.82 -50.40
CA LYS A 65 -14.01 -9.62 -49.77
C LYS A 65 -14.51 -9.33 -48.36
N VAL A 66 -15.68 -8.67 -48.36
CA VAL A 66 -16.78 -8.75 -47.41
C VAL A 66 -17.47 -10.13 -47.49
N ALA A 67 -17.87 -10.68 -46.33
CA ALA A 67 -18.88 -11.74 -46.24
C ALA A 67 -19.99 -11.31 -45.26
N THR A 68 -21.16 -11.07 -45.83
CA THR A 68 -22.48 -10.95 -45.19
C THR A 68 -23.02 -12.32 -44.79
N VAL A 69 -23.64 -12.44 -43.61
CA VAL A 69 -24.67 -13.46 -43.35
C VAL A 69 -25.85 -12.83 -42.60
N SER A 70 -27.02 -13.22 -43.08
CA SER A 70 -28.34 -12.65 -42.90
C SER A 70 -29.05 -13.08 -41.61
N THR A 71 -30.04 -12.25 -41.29
CA THR A 71 -31.16 -12.43 -40.37
C THR A 71 -32.00 -13.69 -40.60
N SER A 72 -32.50 -14.30 -39.52
CA SER A 72 -33.78 -15.02 -39.51
C SER A 72 -34.52 -14.76 -38.21
N ALA A 73 -35.73 -14.20 -38.33
CA ALA A 73 -36.71 -14.01 -37.28
C ALA A 73 -37.61 -15.25 -37.16
N VAL A 74 -38.02 -15.60 -35.93
CA VAL A 74 -39.26 -16.33 -35.64
C VAL A 74 -39.88 -15.73 -34.37
N ALA A 75 -41.16 -15.38 -34.47
CA ALA A 75 -42.00 -14.82 -33.43
C ALA A 75 -42.88 -15.91 -32.78
N SER A 76 -43.22 -15.74 -31.49
CA SER A 76 -44.54 -16.05 -30.87
C SER A 76 -44.49 -15.63 -29.39
N SER A 77 -45.12 -14.52 -29.00
CA SER A 77 -46.49 -14.38 -28.46
C SER A 77 -46.64 -14.57 -26.93
N THR A 78 -46.79 -13.43 -26.24
CA THR A 78 -47.76 -13.10 -25.15
C THR A 78 -47.93 -14.01 -23.93
N MET A 79 -47.79 -13.44 -22.72
CA MET A 79 -48.92 -13.09 -21.80
C MET A 79 -48.42 -12.49 -20.45
N THR A 80 -48.79 -11.22 -20.24
CA THR A 80 -49.24 -10.50 -19.01
C THR A 80 -48.65 -10.74 -17.61
N ASP A 81 -48.09 -9.62 -17.09
CA ASP A 81 -48.27 -8.96 -15.78
C ASP A 81 -49.09 -9.64 -14.66
N CYS A 82 -48.58 -9.53 -13.43
CA CYS A 82 -49.28 -8.81 -12.34
C CYS A 82 -48.42 -8.66 -11.08
N GLN A 83 -48.20 -7.41 -10.68
CA GLN A 83 -47.90 -6.97 -9.31
C GLN A 83 -49.11 -7.20 -8.40
N LEU A 84 -48.92 -7.31 -7.08
CA LEU A 84 -49.96 -6.90 -6.12
C LEU A 84 -49.39 -6.52 -4.75
N HIS A 85 -49.77 -5.30 -4.35
CA HIS A 85 -49.67 -4.70 -3.03
C HIS A 85 -50.84 -5.16 -2.13
N VAL A 86 -50.53 -5.34 -0.84
CA VAL A 86 -51.26 -4.95 0.39
C VAL A 86 -52.79 -4.76 0.29
N ALA A 87 -53.56 -5.47 1.14
CA ALA A 87 -54.44 -4.85 2.14
C ALA A 87 -55.16 -5.89 3.02
N VAL A 88 -55.31 -5.48 4.28
CA VAL A 88 -56.03 -6.10 5.40
C VAL A 88 -57.54 -5.90 5.24
N THR A 89 -58.34 -6.92 5.53
CA THR A 89 -59.71 -6.73 6.07
C THR A 89 -60.17 -7.92 6.90
N SER A 90 -60.69 -7.57 8.07
CA SER A 90 -61.47 -8.34 9.03
C SER A 90 -62.83 -8.78 8.51
N THR A 91 -63.32 -9.96 8.92
CA THR A 91 -64.73 -10.15 9.31
C THR A 91 -64.89 -11.34 10.25
N SER A 92 -65.81 -11.13 11.19
CA SER A 92 -66.27 -11.95 12.29
C SER A 92 -67.13 -13.15 11.89
N GLU A 93 -67.11 -14.21 12.71
CA GLU A 93 -68.29 -15.05 12.92
C GLU A 93 -68.33 -15.58 14.36
N ALA A 94 -69.54 -15.61 14.91
CA ALA A 94 -69.86 -15.81 16.32
C ALA A 94 -70.53 -17.16 16.55
N THR A 95 -70.34 -17.78 17.73
CA THR A 95 -71.42 -18.51 18.42
C THR A 95 -71.10 -18.84 19.89
N GLN A 96 -71.98 -18.34 20.77
CA GLN A 96 -72.56 -18.92 21.99
C GLN A 96 -71.74 -19.14 23.29
N GLN A 97 -72.25 -18.49 24.36
CA GLN A 97 -71.98 -18.72 25.79
C GLN A 97 -72.78 -19.92 26.36
N PRO A 98 -72.54 -20.33 27.62
CA PRO A 98 -73.42 -19.83 28.70
C PRO A 98 -72.79 -19.54 30.08
N VAL A 99 -73.20 -18.39 30.65
CA VAL A 99 -73.81 -18.14 31.99
C VAL A 99 -73.12 -18.52 33.33
N GLY A 100 -72.96 -17.48 34.19
CA GLY A 100 -73.02 -17.50 35.67
C GLY A 100 -71.66 -17.35 36.39
N ALA A 101 -71.42 -16.52 37.42
CA ALA A 101 -72.28 -15.72 38.30
C ALA A 101 -71.47 -14.62 39.06
N ALA A 102 -72.19 -13.55 39.43
CA ALA A 102 -72.01 -12.48 40.44
C ALA A 102 -70.67 -12.22 41.19
N LEU A 103 -70.28 -10.92 41.20
CA LEU A 103 -69.50 -10.24 42.24
C LEU A 103 -70.36 -10.00 43.50
N PRO A 104 -69.80 -9.84 44.73
CA PRO A 104 -69.56 -8.46 45.21
C PRO A 104 -68.49 -8.25 46.33
N ILE A 105 -68.09 -6.97 46.50
CA ILE A 105 -67.64 -6.29 47.75
C ILE A 105 -66.17 -6.43 48.21
N HIS A 106 -65.51 -5.27 48.29
CA HIS A 106 -64.28 -4.99 49.05
C HIS A 106 -64.52 -5.03 50.57
N PRO A 107 -63.52 -5.42 51.37
CA PRO A 107 -63.03 -4.47 52.36
C PRO A 107 -61.50 -4.44 52.55
N PHE A 108 -61.06 -3.24 52.91
CA PHE A 108 -59.89 -2.82 53.69
C PHE A 108 -58.98 -3.89 54.35
N PHE A 109 -57.68 -3.56 54.36
CA PHE A 109 -56.50 -4.21 54.98
C PHE A 109 -55.72 -5.24 54.14
N ALA A 110 -54.75 -4.76 53.35
CA ALA A 110 -53.49 -5.47 53.16
C ALA A 110 -52.35 -4.48 52.87
N LYS A 111 -51.22 -4.68 53.56
CA LYS A 111 -50.02 -3.83 53.60
C LYS A 111 -49.45 -3.52 52.20
N ARG A 112 -49.17 -2.24 51.93
CA ARG A 112 -48.30 -1.82 50.80
C ARG A 112 -46.89 -2.35 51.05
N SER A 113 -46.47 -3.37 50.30
CA SER A 113 -45.05 -3.62 50.06
C SER A 113 -44.63 -2.82 48.82
N THR A 114 -43.60 -2.01 48.99
CA THR A 114 -42.93 -1.23 47.95
C THR A 114 -42.39 -2.14 46.86
N THR A 115 -43.13 -2.29 45.76
CA THR A 115 -42.64 -2.88 44.51
C THR A 115 -42.66 -1.81 43.42
N THR A 116 -41.69 -0.89 43.49
CA THR A 116 -41.42 0.07 42.40
C THR A 116 -39.94 0.45 42.35
N ALA A 117 -39.06 -0.47 42.74
CA ALA A 117 -37.60 -0.33 42.63
C ALA A 117 -36.90 -1.56 42.03
N VAL A 118 -37.64 -2.58 41.58
CA VAL A 118 -37.07 -3.84 41.08
C VAL A 118 -37.07 -3.92 39.54
N ALA A 119 -37.83 -3.07 38.84
CA ALA A 119 -37.88 -3.07 37.38
C ALA A 119 -36.72 -2.32 36.69
N ALA A 120 -35.85 -1.63 37.44
CA ALA A 120 -34.67 -0.95 36.88
C ALA A 120 -33.36 -1.76 36.99
N ASN A 121 -33.33 -2.84 37.77
CA ASN A 121 -32.13 -3.66 37.98
C ASN A 121 -32.08 -4.97 37.20
N ALA A 122 -33.07 -5.23 36.32
CA ALA A 122 -33.12 -6.43 35.48
C ALA A 122 -32.59 -6.22 34.04
N VAL A 123 -32.05 -5.03 33.70
CA VAL A 123 -31.47 -4.73 32.38
C VAL A 123 -29.92 -4.76 32.38
N LEU A 124 -29.28 -5.01 33.52
CA LEU A 124 -27.81 -4.95 33.66
C LEU A 124 -27.07 -6.30 33.64
N SER A 125 -27.67 -7.39 33.14
CA SER A 125 -27.01 -8.72 33.12
C SER A 125 -27.02 -9.49 31.80
N ASN A 126 -27.43 -8.90 30.67
CA ASN A 126 -27.27 -9.50 29.33
C ASN A 126 -26.52 -8.57 28.36
N LEU A 127 -25.33 -8.12 28.74
CA LEU A 127 -24.50 -7.30 27.87
C LEU A 127 -23.62 -8.20 26.96
N PRO A 128 -23.53 -7.89 25.65
CA PRO A 128 -23.04 -8.84 24.65
C PRO A 128 -21.53 -9.09 24.79
N ALA A 129 -21.13 -10.35 24.59
CA ALA A 129 -19.73 -10.72 24.46
C ALA A 129 -19.10 -10.08 23.22
N VAL A 130 -17.78 -9.89 23.24
CA VAL A 130 -17.03 -9.48 22.05
C VAL A 130 -17.15 -10.57 21.00
N LYS A 131 -17.64 -10.22 19.81
CA LYS A 131 -17.76 -11.17 18.70
C LYS A 131 -16.46 -11.19 17.91
N TRP A 132 -15.79 -12.32 17.93
CA TRP A 132 -14.62 -12.56 17.10
C TRP A 132 -15.00 -13.26 15.80
N THR A 133 -14.46 -12.76 14.70
CA THR A 133 -14.52 -13.42 13.39
C THR A 133 -13.11 -13.50 12.82
N HIS A 134 -12.86 -14.50 11.99
CA HIS A 134 -11.59 -14.67 11.31
C HIS A 134 -11.85 -14.65 9.81
N THR A 135 -11.24 -13.70 9.11
CA THR A 135 -11.39 -13.51 7.68
C THR A 135 -10.02 -13.52 7.03
N SER A 136 -9.75 -14.49 6.15
CA SER A 136 -8.44 -14.64 5.47
C SER A 136 -7.26 -14.60 6.45
N SER A 137 -6.56 -13.46 6.55
CA SER A 137 -5.41 -13.19 7.41
C SER A 137 -5.64 -12.02 8.38
N VAL A 138 -6.89 -11.84 8.81
CA VAL A 138 -7.31 -10.81 9.74
C VAL A 138 -8.29 -11.38 10.77
N LEU A 139 -7.98 -11.23 12.05
CA LEU A 139 -8.96 -11.39 13.13
C LEU A 139 -9.71 -10.08 13.34
N VAL A 140 -11.04 -10.15 13.41
CA VAL A 140 -11.89 -8.99 13.64
C VAL A 140 -12.68 -9.18 14.94
N ALA A 141 -12.51 -8.26 15.88
CA ALA A 141 -13.30 -8.19 17.11
C ALA A 141 -14.35 -7.08 16.95
N THR A 142 -15.63 -7.43 17.08
CA THR A 142 -16.73 -6.47 17.06
C THR A 142 -17.38 -6.42 18.44
N TYR A 143 -17.41 -5.23 19.02
CA TYR A 143 -18.12 -4.97 20.26
C TYR A 143 -19.21 -3.92 20.03
N LEU A 144 -20.45 -4.31 20.35
CA LEU A 144 -21.68 -3.57 20.04
C LEU A 144 -21.91 -3.33 18.54
N SER A 145 -23.13 -2.90 18.21
CA SER A 145 -23.46 -2.52 16.84
C SER A 145 -22.65 -1.29 16.42
N GLN A 146 -22.14 -1.32 15.20
CA GLN A 146 -21.20 -0.32 14.72
C GLN A 146 -21.93 0.89 14.13
N PRO A 147 -21.61 2.12 14.55
CA PRO A 147 -22.24 3.34 14.03
C PRO A 147 -21.73 3.65 12.62
N GLN A 148 -22.57 4.31 11.82
CA GLN A 148 -22.25 4.73 10.44
C GLN A 148 -21.69 6.16 10.38
N ASN A 149 -20.79 6.50 11.30
CA ASN A 149 -20.19 7.82 11.37
C ASN A 149 -19.04 7.95 10.36
N SER A 150 -18.98 9.08 9.66
CA SER A 150 -17.93 9.43 8.68
C SER A 150 -16.57 9.75 9.31
N ARG A 151 -16.54 10.09 10.61
CA ARG A 151 -15.32 10.45 11.34
C ARG A 151 -14.76 9.28 12.14
N ILE A 152 -13.51 8.93 11.89
CA ILE A 152 -12.86 7.74 12.46
C ILE A 152 -11.71 8.16 13.38
N ALA A 153 -11.79 7.73 14.64
CA ALA A 153 -10.68 7.75 15.58
C ALA A 153 -10.05 6.35 15.56
N SER A 154 -8.86 6.25 14.96
CA SER A 154 -8.19 4.98 14.76
C SER A 154 -6.87 4.87 15.52
N PHE A 155 -6.56 3.66 15.99
CA PHE A 155 -5.46 3.43 16.90
C PHE A 155 -4.70 2.14 16.55
N ASP A 156 -3.40 2.08 16.81
CA ASP A 156 -2.74 0.81 17.10
C ASP A 156 -3.15 0.31 18.51
N PHE A 157 -2.82 -0.94 18.83
CA PHE A 157 -3.11 -1.54 20.12
C PHE A 157 -1.89 -1.56 21.06
N ASP A 158 -0.82 -2.24 20.66
CA ASP A 158 0.35 -2.55 21.51
C ASP A 158 1.32 -1.38 21.51
N GLY A 159 1.58 -0.77 22.66
CA GLY A 159 2.37 0.47 22.74
C GLY A 159 1.54 1.74 22.54
N THR A 160 0.25 1.62 22.21
CA THR A 160 -0.64 2.76 21.91
C THR A 160 -1.85 2.84 22.85
N ILE A 161 -2.70 1.82 22.88
CA ILE A 161 -3.84 1.73 23.82
C ILE A 161 -3.38 1.09 25.13
N VAL A 162 -2.55 0.04 25.01
CA VAL A 162 -1.99 -0.71 26.13
C VAL A 162 -0.49 -0.79 26.07
N THR A 163 0.14 -0.97 27.22
CA THR A 163 1.51 -1.46 27.37
C THR A 163 1.51 -2.70 28.25
N VAL A 164 2.62 -3.44 28.32
CA VAL A 164 2.72 -4.63 29.19
C VAL A 164 2.96 -4.24 30.66
N ARG A 165 2.68 -5.15 31.61
CA ARG A 165 3.03 -4.93 33.02
C ARG A 165 4.49 -5.33 33.25
N GLY A 166 5.39 -4.37 33.11
CA GLY A 166 6.83 -4.54 33.37
C GLY A 166 7.70 -4.02 32.24
N ASN A 167 8.94 -4.52 32.15
CA ASN A 167 9.96 -4.01 31.21
C ASN A 167 10.19 -4.93 30.00
N HIS A 168 9.36 -5.96 29.80
CA HIS A 168 9.46 -6.85 28.64
C HIS A 168 8.75 -6.25 27.42
N VAL A 169 9.10 -6.72 26.22
CA VAL A 169 8.53 -6.16 24.96
C VAL A 169 7.19 -6.80 24.60
N HIS A 170 6.97 -8.06 24.97
CA HIS A 170 5.80 -8.84 24.53
C HIS A 170 5.01 -9.39 25.71
N ALA A 171 3.69 -9.19 25.68
CA ALA A 171 2.79 -9.71 26.72
C ALA A 171 2.90 -11.23 26.89
N LYS A 172 2.98 -11.67 28.14
CA LYS A 172 3.10 -13.09 28.50
C LYS A 172 1.77 -13.82 28.45
N ASN A 173 0.67 -13.13 28.78
CA ASN A 173 -0.69 -13.67 28.84
C ASN A 173 -1.75 -12.57 28.70
N ALA A 174 -3.02 -12.95 28.77
CA ALA A 174 -4.17 -12.07 28.60
C ALA A 174 -4.31 -10.95 29.66
N ASP A 175 -3.68 -11.11 30.83
CA ASP A 175 -3.73 -10.15 31.94
C ASP A 175 -2.48 -9.29 32.03
N ASP A 176 -1.46 -9.56 31.22
CA ASP A 176 -0.21 -8.82 31.18
C ASP A 176 -0.33 -7.55 30.33
N TRP A 177 -1.13 -6.61 30.85
CA TRP A 177 -1.36 -5.32 30.24
C TRP A 177 -1.71 -4.24 31.26
N THR A 178 -1.40 -3.00 30.94
CA THR A 178 -1.92 -1.78 31.56
C THR A 178 -2.30 -0.80 30.46
N PHE A 179 -3.18 0.16 30.73
CA PHE A 179 -3.40 1.26 29.80
C PHE A 179 -2.10 2.04 29.60
N PHE A 180 -1.85 2.47 28.36
CA PHE A 180 -0.71 3.32 28.03
C PHE A 180 -0.69 4.58 28.89
N HIS A 181 -1.86 5.18 29.11
CA HIS A 181 -2.05 6.34 29.96
C HIS A 181 -3.39 6.23 30.73
N PRO A 182 -3.50 6.74 31.96
CA PRO A 182 -4.73 6.63 32.76
C PRO A 182 -5.99 7.23 32.10
N SER A 183 -5.82 8.21 31.21
CA SER A 183 -6.93 8.87 30.49
C SER A 183 -7.51 8.07 29.33
N VAL A 184 -6.90 6.94 28.94
CA VAL A 184 -7.33 6.17 27.75
C VAL A 184 -8.83 5.82 27.81
N PRO A 185 -9.39 5.25 28.90
CA PRO A 185 -10.82 4.95 28.96
C PRO A 185 -11.71 6.18 28.82
N ASP A 186 -11.42 7.25 29.59
CA ASP A 186 -12.16 8.51 29.55
C ASP A 186 -12.18 9.10 28.14
N ARG A 187 -11.01 9.10 27.49
CA ARG A 187 -10.85 9.70 26.18
C ARG A 187 -11.59 8.90 25.10
N LEU A 188 -11.50 7.57 25.10
CA LEU A 188 -12.26 6.73 24.16
C LEU A 188 -13.78 6.95 24.28
N ILE A 189 -14.28 7.04 25.51
CA ILE A 189 -15.70 7.35 25.77
C ILE A 189 -16.05 8.75 25.24
N SER A 190 -15.24 9.78 25.52
CA SER A 190 -15.47 11.15 25.06
C SER A 190 -15.46 11.28 23.53
N LEU A 191 -14.52 10.61 22.86
CA LEU A 191 -14.40 10.63 21.40
C LEU A 191 -15.68 10.12 20.74
N HIS A 192 -16.27 9.06 21.28
CA HIS A 192 -17.51 8.53 20.75
C HIS A 192 -18.72 9.39 21.13
N ASN A 193 -18.94 9.59 22.43
CA ASN A 193 -20.18 10.16 22.95
C ASN A 193 -20.31 11.67 22.72
N GLN A 194 -19.20 12.40 22.78
CA GLN A 194 -19.21 13.87 22.70
C GLN A 194 -18.76 14.35 21.33
N GLU A 195 -17.74 13.70 20.76
CA GLU A 195 -17.16 14.15 19.49
C GLU A 195 -17.71 13.39 18.28
N GLY A 196 -18.43 12.29 18.47
CA GLY A 196 -19.09 11.55 17.39
C GLY A 196 -18.14 10.70 16.53
N TYR A 197 -16.97 10.32 17.05
CA TYR A 197 -16.07 9.41 16.36
C TYR A 197 -16.54 7.96 16.45
N ARG A 198 -16.24 7.21 15.40
CA ARG A 198 -16.18 5.75 15.45
C ARG A 198 -14.79 5.30 15.90
N LEU A 199 -14.73 4.36 16.83
CA LEU A 199 -13.47 3.83 17.36
C LEU A 199 -13.06 2.57 16.61
N VAL A 200 -11.88 2.60 15.98
CA VAL A 200 -11.34 1.46 15.23
C VAL A 200 -9.89 1.20 15.62
N ILE A 201 -9.54 -0.05 15.88
CA ILE A 201 -8.17 -0.45 16.23
C ILE A 201 -7.61 -1.30 15.10
N PHE A 202 -6.40 -0.99 14.63
CA PHE A 202 -5.68 -1.73 13.59
C PHE A 202 -4.34 -2.19 14.14
N SER A 203 -4.13 -3.49 14.28
CA SER A 203 -2.94 -4.05 14.92
C SER A 203 -2.24 -5.12 14.07
N ASN A 204 -0.92 -5.17 14.14
CA ASN A 204 -0.08 -6.15 13.43
C ASN A 204 0.26 -7.33 14.37
N GLN A 205 -0.42 -8.47 14.24
CA GLN A 205 -0.29 -9.62 15.15
C GLN A 205 0.31 -10.86 14.46
N LYS A 206 1.52 -10.72 13.91
CA LYS A 206 2.19 -11.81 13.19
C LYS A 206 2.42 -13.03 14.09
N GLY A 207 2.09 -14.21 13.56
CA GLY A 207 2.36 -15.49 14.23
C GLY A 207 1.26 -15.97 15.15
N ILE A 208 0.05 -15.41 15.07
CA ILE A 208 -1.13 -15.98 15.74
C ILE A 208 -1.92 -16.96 14.86
N GLU A 209 -1.61 -17.03 13.56
CA GLU A 209 -2.18 -17.98 12.59
C GLU A 209 -1.64 -19.41 12.72
N GLY A 210 -0.50 -19.62 13.39
CA GLY A 210 0.12 -20.94 13.49
C GLY A 210 -0.74 -21.95 14.27
N HIS A 211 -0.63 -23.23 13.90
CA HIS A 211 -1.29 -24.33 14.61
C HIS A 211 -0.52 -24.81 15.84
N ASP A 212 0.72 -24.33 16.02
CA ASP A 212 1.55 -24.66 17.18
C ASP A 212 1.04 -24.02 18.48
N THR A 213 1.44 -24.59 19.62
CA THR A 213 1.04 -24.13 20.96
C THR A 213 1.41 -22.67 21.19
N ARG A 214 2.55 -22.20 20.67
CA ARG A 214 3.01 -20.82 20.83
C ARG A 214 2.06 -19.83 20.14
N SER A 215 1.57 -20.17 18.96
CA SER A 215 0.69 -19.36 18.14
C SER A 215 -0.72 -19.33 18.73
N LYS A 216 -1.22 -20.48 19.22
CA LYS A 216 -2.45 -20.54 20.02
C LYS A 216 -2.38 -19.68 21.28
N ASN A 217 -1.27 -19.75 22.02
CA ASN A 217 -1.06 -18.95 23.23
C ASN A 217 -0.98 -17.45 22.91
N ARG A 218 -0.28 -17.06 21.84
CA ARG A 218 -0.24 -15.66 21.39
C ARG A 218 -1.63 -15.16 20.98
N LYS A 219 -2.40 -15.99 20.27
CA LYS A 219 -3.79 -15.68 19.87
C LYS A 219 -4.68 -15.47 21.10
N ALA A 220 -4.68 -16.41 22.04
CA ALA A 220 -5.46 -16.32 23.27
C ALA A 220 -5.06 -15.11 24.12
N SER A 221 -3.75 -14.87 24.26
CA SER A 221 -3.21 -13.69 24.96
C SER A 221 -3.70 -12.38 24.33
N PHE A 222 -3.60 -12.24 23.00
CA PHE A 222 -4.07 -11.03 22.31
C PHE A 222 -5.59 -10.84 22.44
N MET A 223 -6.39 -11.87 22.14
CA MET A 223 -7.85 -11.79 22.21
C MET A 223 -8.32 -11.45 23.62
N GLY A 224 -7.76 -12.11 24.64
CA GLY A 224 -8.09 -11.84 26.04
C GLY A 224 -7.71 -10.42 26.47
N ARG A 225 -6.56 -9.88 26.02
CA ARG A 225 -6.19 -8.47 26.29
C ARG A 225 -7.19 -7.49 25.67
N VAL A 226 -7.62 -7.71 24.42
CA VAL A 226 -8.62 -6.88 23.76
C VAL A 226 -9.94 -6.91 24.52
N GLU A 227 -10.41 -8.09 24.91
CA GLU A 227 -11.63 -8.25 25.72
C GLU A 227 -11.52 -7.56 27.09
N ASN A 228 -10.38 -7.71 27.77
CA ASN A 228 -10.11 -7.07 29.05
C ASN A 228 -10.12 -5.53 28.95
N VAL A 229 -9.55 -4.97 27.88
CA VAL A 229 -9.58 -3.53 27.60
C VAL A 229 -11.00 -3.04 27.37
N ILE A 230 -11.76 -3.74 26.51
CA ILE A 230 -13.17 -3.40 26.22
C ILE A 230 -13.99 -3.44 27.51
N ASN A 231 -13.80 -4.46 28.35
CA ASN A 231 -14.48 -4.59 29.64
C ASN A 231 -14.11 -3.46 30.61
N ALA A 232 -12.86 -3.00 30.62
CA ALA A 232 -12.45 -1.88 31.45
C ALA A 232 -13.08 -0.55 31.01
N VAL A 233 -13.13 -0.28 29.69
CA VAL A 233 -13.83 0.89 29.13
C VAL A 233 -15.34 0.83 29.43
N ARG A 234 -15.95 -0.34 29.28
CA ARG A 234 -17.35 -0.58 29.62
C ARG A 234 -17.65 -0.28 31.09
N LYS A 235 -16.91 -0.88 32.02
CA LYS A 235 -17.08 -0.65 33.46
C LYS A 235 -16.95 0.83 33.84
N LYS A 236 -16.05 1.53 33.17
CA LYS A 236 -15.85 2.97 33.35
C LYS A 236 -17.06 3.77 32.87
N ALA A 237 -17.58 3.50 31.67
CA ALA A 237 -18.78 4.14 31.14
C ALA A 237 -20.02 3.86 32.01
N GLU A 238 -20.21 2.60 32.44
CA GLU A 238 -21.29 2.22 33.35
C GLU A 238 -21.22 2.95 34.68
N LYS A 239 -20.02 3.06 35.28
CA LYS A 239 -19.79 3.80 36.52
C LYS A 239 -20.13 5.29 36.40
N GLU A 240 -19.90 5.88 35.23
CA GLU A 240 -20.20 7.29 34.95
C GLU A 240 -21.63 7.53 34.46
N GLY A 241 -22.40 6.47 34.22
CA GLY A 241 -23.76 6.57 33.71
C GLY A 241 -23.84 7.08 32.26
N VAL A 242 -22.79 6.86 31.47
CA VAL A 242 -22.72 7.30 30.06
C VAL A 242 -22.81 6.10 29.10
N PRO A 243 -23.22 6.31 27.83
CA PRO A 243 -23.27 5.22 26.85
C PRO A 243 -21.91 4.54 26.64
N VAL A 244 -21.92 3.20 26.55
CA VAL A 244 -20.72 2.41 26.27
C VAL A 244 -20.37 2.54 24.78
N PRO A 245 -19.13 2.93 24.42
CA PRO A 245 -18.77 3.12 23.02
C PRO A 245 -18.63 1.78 22.27
N PRO A 246 -19.16 1.66 21.04
CA PRO A 246 -18.84 0.56 20.14
C PRO A 246 -17.36 0.57 19.74
N ILE A 247 -16.74 -0.61 19.72
CA ILE A 247 -15.31 -0.77 19.39
C ILE A 247 -15.16 -1.86 18.33
N LEU A 248 -14.37 -1.56 17.30
CA LEU A 248 -14.01 -2.48 16.24
C LEU A 248 -12.49 -2.67 16.22
N VAL A 249 -12.04 -3.91 16.15
CA VAL A 249 -10.60 -4.25 16.14
C VAL A 249 -10.30 -5.13 14.94
N PHE A 250 -9.29 -4.78 14.16
CA PHE A 250 -8.70 -5.59 13.11
C PHE A 250 -7.26 -5.93 13.50
N ALA A 251 -6.93 -7.22 13.45
CA ALA A 251 -5.59 -7.71 13.74
C ALA A 251 -5.07 -8.52 12.55
N ALA A 252 -4.08 -7.96 11.84
CA ALA A 252 -3.42 -8.62 10.71
C ALA A 252 -2.52 -9.75 11.22
N THR A 253 -2.81 -10.98 10.83
CA THR A 253 -2.18 -12.18 11.37
C THR A 253 -1.04 -12.72 10.50
N GLY A 254 -1.05 -12.36 9.22
CA GLY A 254 -0.04 -12.67 8.22
C GLY A 254 0.90 -11.51 7.88
N ASP A 255 1.78 -11.74 6.91
CA ASP A 255 2.65 -10.73 6.28
C ASP A 255 2.29 -10.57 4.81
N ASP A 256 1.10 -10.04 4.60
CA ASP A 256 0.43 -9.84 3.31
C ASP A 256 -0.18 -8.43 3.23
N TRP A 257 -1.11 -8.23 2.30
CA TRP A 257 -1.79 -6.96 2.07
C TRP A 257 -2.44 -6.34 3.33
N ASN A 258 -2.85 -7.15 4.30
CA ASN A 258 -3.52 -6.64 5.50
C ASN A 258 -2.52 -6.11 6.54
N ARG A 259 -1.25 -6.47 6.47
CA ARG A 259 -0.25 -6.04 7.46
C ARG A 259 0.21 -4.62 7.19
N LYS A 260 0.02 -3.73 8.18
CA LYS A 260 0.53 -2.34 8.16
C LYS A 260 2.02 -2.32 7.81
N PRO A 261 2.48 -1.38 6.97
CA PRO A 261 1.79 -0.15 6.54
C PRO A 261 0.79 -0.30 5.39
N ARG A 262 0.64 -1.49 4.80
CA ARG A 262 -0.29 -1.72 3.68
C ARG A 262 -1.75 -1.49 4.12
N PRO A 263 -2.61 -1.01 3.21
CA PRO A 263 -3.95 -0.53 3.56
C PRO A 263 -5.00 -1.66 3.69
N GLY A 264 -4.64 -2.94 3.56
CA GLY A 264 -5.64 -4.01 3.45
C GLY A 264 -6.64 -4.12 4.60
N MET A 265 -6.22 -3.90 5.86
CA MET A 265 -7.19 -3.84 6.97
C MET A 265 -8.14 -2.63 6.85
N TRP A 266 -7.64 -1.48 6.39
CA TRP A 266 -8.44 -0.28 6.17
C TRP A 266 -9.44 -0.48 5.04
N GLU A 267 -9.04 -1.08 3.92
CA GLU A 267 -9.93 -1.39 2.81
C GLU A 267 -11.03 -2.39 3.21
N LYS A 268 -10.71 -3.36 4.06
CA LYS A 268 -11.73 -4.26 4.66
C LYS A 268 -12.73 -3.49 5.52
N PHE A 269 -12.23 -2.57 6.35
CA PHE A 269 -13.08 -1.67 7.13
C PHE A 269 -13.99 -0.83 6.24
N GLU A 270 -13.45 -0.16 5.21
CA GLU A 270 -14.23 0.66 4.29
C GLU A 270 -15.30 -0.17 3.58
N ARG A 271 -14.94 -1.34 3.05
CA ARG A 271 -15.87 -2.20 2.31
C ARG A 271 -17.01 -2.74 3.16
N ASP A 272 -16.70 -3.33 4.31
CA ASP A 272 -17.65 -4.18 5.03
C ASP A 272 -18.36 -3.45 6.18
N TRP A 273 -17.83 -2.30 6.61
CA TRP A 273 -18.28 -1.65 7.86
C TRP A 273 -18.75 -0.22 7.71
N THR A 274 -18.53 0.47 6.59
CA THR A 274 -19.01 1.85 6.38
C THR A 274 -20.42 1.93 5.77
N ALA A 275 -20.94 0.80 5.27
CA ALA A 275 -22.21 0.76 4.55
C ALA A 275 -22.33 1.83 3.43
N GLY A 276 -21.20 2.18 2.80
CA GLY A 276 -21.13 3.20 1.75
C GLY A 276 -20.98 4.65 2.23
N VAL A 277 -20.93 4.90 3.55
CA VAL A 277 -20.63 6.23 4.09
C VAL A 277 -19.17 6.59 3.78
N LEU A 278 -18.99 7.72 3.09
CA LEU A 278 -17.67 8.25 2.80
C LEU A 278 -17.00 8.77 4.06
N VAL A 279 -15.79 8.27 4.33
CA VAL A 279 -14.98 8.69 5.48
C VAL A 279 -14.38 10.07 5.23
N GLU A 280 -14.56 10.98 6.19
CA GLU A 280 -13.93 12.31 6.21
C GLU A 280 -12.48 12.16 6.72
N LYS A 281 -11.55 11.87 5.81
CA LYS A 281 -10.16 11.52 6.15
C LYS A 281 -9.39 12.64 6.88
N ASP A 282 -9.66 13.88 6.51
CA ASP A 282 -9.09 15.10 7.10
C ASP A 282 -9.60 15.36 8.52
N LYS A 283 -10.81 14.91 8.83
CA LYS A 283 -11.42 14.95 10.17
C LYS A 283 -11.31 13.63 10.92
N SER A 284 -10.57 12.68 10.38
CA SER A 284 -10.24 11.41 11.02
C SER A 284 -8.78 11.43 11.45
N PHE A 285 -8.32 10.44 12.21
CA PHE A 285 -6.92 10.37 12.62
C PHE A 285 -6.49 8.95 12.97
N TYR A 286 -5.18 8.70 12.89
CA TYR A 286 -4.54 7.47 13.32
C TYR A 286 -3.51 7.75 14.41
N VAL A 287 -3.56 7.01 15.52
CA VAL A 287 -2.57 7.07 16.60
C VAL A 287 -1.78 5.77 16.64
N GLY A 288 -0.45 5.83 16.68
CA GLY A 288 0.39 4.63 16.75
C GLY A 288 1.81 4.89 17.22
N ASP A 289 2.43 3.91 17.88
CA ASP A 289 3.78 4.03 18.47
C ASP A 289 4.90 3.77 17.46
N ALA A 290 4.63 2.96 16.43
CA ALA A 290 5.58 2.68 15.35
C ALA A 290 5.66 3.87 14.38
N ALA A 291 6.29 4.95 14.86
CA ALA A 291 6.35 6.26 14.22
C ALA A 291 7.71 6.58 13.58
N GLY A 292 8.72 5.73 13.78
CA GLY A 292 10.06 5.92 13.23
C GLY A 292 10.91 6.95 13.97
N ARG A 293 10.54 7.34 15.20
CA ARG A 293 11.24 8.36 15.97
C ARG A 293 12.68 7.99 16.27
N HIS A 294 13.56 8.99 16.29
CA HIS A 294 14.97 8.83 16.61
C HIS A 294 15.19 8.40 18.07
N ALA A 295 16.41 7.93 18.37
CA ALA A 295 16.81 7.67 19.75
C ALA A 295 16.75 8.96 20.58
N GLY A 296 16.35 8.84 21.86
CA GLY A 296 16.18 9.98 22.75
C GLY A 296 14.84 10.72 22.59
N HIS A 297 13.87 10.18 21.84
CA HIS A 297 12.55 10.81 21.69
C HIS A 297 11.76 10.93 23.02
N LYS A 298 12.13 10.12 24.01
CA LYS A 298 11.80 10.27 25.43
C LYS A 298 13.01 9.84 26.28
N PRO A 299 13.09 10.24 27.57
CA PRO A 299 14.22 9.89 28.42
C PRO A 299 14.49 8.38 28.42
N GLY A 300 15.71 7.99 28.04
CA GLY A 300 16.14 6.58 27.98
C GLY A 300 15.61 5.77 26.79
N ALA A 301 14.84 6.35 25.86
CA ALA A 301 14.32 5.59 24.73
C ALA A 301 15.33 5.38 23.60
N SER A 302 15.35 4.17 23.08
CA SER A 302 15.95 3.85 21.79
C SER A 302 15.15 4.46 20.64
N ARG A 303 15.72 4.40 19.43
CA ARG A 303 14.96 4.64 18.19
C ARG A 303 13.76 3.67 18.14
N ASP A 304 12.64 4.13 17.59
CA ASP A 304 11.51 3.24 17.31
C ASP A 304 11.94 2.09 16.40
N PHE A 305 11.39 0.89 16.66
CA PHE A 305 11.73 -0.30 15.91
C PHE A 305 11.26 -0.24 14.44
N ALA A 306 10.20 0.54 14.17
CA ALA A 306 9.61 0.71 12.85
C ALA A 306 8.83 2.04 12.77
N ASP A 307 8.39 2.37 11.57
CA ASP A 307 7.51 3.49 11.23
C ASP A 307 6.21 3.02 10.55
N THR A 308 5.79 1.78 10.82
CA THR A 308 4.65 1.15 10.13
C THR A 308 3.32 1.83 10.39
N ASP A 309 3.14 2.46 11.55
CA ASP A 309 1.90 3.15 11.91
C ASP A 309 1.81 4.50 11.22
N HIS A 310 2.93 5.25 11.22
CA HIS A 310 3.02 6.50 10.49
C HIS A 310 2.79 6.28 8.99
N LYS A 311 3.44 5.28 8.41
CA LYS A 311 3.27 4.92 7.01
C LYS A 311 1.87 4.38 6.69
N PHE A 312 1.23 3.65 7.61
CA PHE A 312 -0.17 3.23 7.45
C PHE A 312 -1.10 4.44 7.35
N ALA A 313 -0.96 5.40 8.26
CA ALA A 313 -1.72 6.65 8.25
C ALA A 313 -1.51 7.42 6.93
N LEU A 314 -0.26 7.51 6.46
CA LEU A 314 0.08 8.15 5.18
C LEU A 314 -0.56 7.44 3.97
N ASN A 315 -0.65 6.11 3.98
CA ASN A 315 -1.29 5.32 2.92
C ASN A 315 -2.81 5.51 2.88
N ILE A 316 -3.46 5.51 4.05
CA ILE A 316 -4.92 5.67 4.12
C ILE A 316 -5.34 7.14 4.01
N GLY A 317 -4.40 8.09 4.16
CA GLY A 317 -4.61 9.53 4.03
C GLY A 317 -5.05 10.21 5.32
N PHE A 318 -4.65 9.69 6.48
CA PHE A 318 -5.06 10.18 7.79
C PHE A 318 -3.98 11.07 8.43
N PRO A 319 -4.36 12.14 9.14
CA PRO A 319 -3.52 12.76 10.16
C PRO A 319 -2.97 11.71 11.14
N PHE A 320 -1.67 11.78 11.43
CA PHE A 320 -0.98 10.84 12.32
C PHE A 320 -0.54 11.50 13.63
N LEU A 321 -0.68 10.77 14.74
CA LEU A 321 -0.19 11.17 16.06
C LEU A 321 0.51 9.99 16.73
N THR A 322 1.50 10.29 17.57
CA THR A 322 2.05 9.29 18.48
C THR A 322 1.19 9.18 19.75
N PRO A 323 1.26 8.07 20.50
CA PRO A 323 0.53 7.91 21.75
C PRO A 323 0.92 9.00 22.75
N GLU A 324 2.20 9.37 22.82
CA GLU A 324 2.67 10.46 23.67
C GLU A 324 2.02 11.79 23.27
N ALA A 325 2.00 12.12 21.97
CA ALA A 325 1.36 13.34 21.48
C ALA A 325 -0.16 13.36 21.71
N PHE A 326 -0.83 12.21 21.62
CA PHE A 326 -2.28 12.13 21.76
C PHE A 326 -2.75 12.08 23.23
N TRP A 327 -2.21 11.16 24.03
CA TRP A 327 -2.72 10.89 25.38
C TRP A 327 -2.25 11.91 26.43
N HIS A 328 -1.11 12.55 26.21
CA HIS A 328 -0.61 13.61 27.11
C HIS A 328 -1.11 15.01 26.73
N SER A 329 -1.76 15.16 25.57
CA SER A 329 -2.35 16.44 25.18
C SER A 329 -3.60 16.73 25.99
N ARG A 330 -3.76 18.00 26.38
CA ARG A 330 -4.99 18.53 27.02
C ARG A 330 -6.02 19.02 26.00
N THR A 331 -5.72 18.97 24.69
CA THR A 331 -6.59 19.53 23.64
C THR A 331 -7.47 18.46 22.99
N THR A 332 -8.77 18.73 22.88
CA THR A 332 -9.75 17.83 22.25
C THR A 332 -9.75 17.88 20.71
N THR A 333 -9.15 18.89 20.09
CA THR A 333 -9.08 19.02 18.63
C THR A 333 -7.93 18.22 18.04
N ILE A 334 -8.19 17.43 16.98
CA ILE A 334 -7.16 16.71 16.20
C ILE A 334 -6.03 17.70 15.86
N PRO A 335 -4.78 17.44 16.29
CA PRO A 335 -3.67 18.34 16.02
C PRO A 335 -3.40 18.41 14.51
N SER A 336 -3.50 19.62 13.94
CA SER A 336 -2.90 19.89 12.64
C SER A 336 -1.37 19.78 12.75
N PRO A 337 -0.65 19.26 11.74
CA PRO A 337 0.80 19.25 11.71
C PRO A 337 1.33 20.68 11.85
N GLY A 338 1.99 21.01 12.97
CA GLY A 338 2.56 22.36 13.19
C GLY A 338 2.28 23.04 14.52
N ARG A 339 1.50 22.44 15.45
CA ARG A 339 1.34 23.04 16.80
C ARG A 339 2.67 23.11 17.56
N ARG A 340 2.97 24.30 18.09
CA ARG A 340 4.12 24.58 18.98
C ARG A 340 4.02 23.87 20.35
N GLU A 341 2.86 23.34 20.70
CA GLU A 341 2.54 22.77 22.03
C GLU A 341 2.98 21.30 22.19
N ILE A 342 3.22 20.57 21.09
CA ILE A 342 3.68 19.17 21.15
C ILE A 342 5.21 19.14 20.99
N PRO A 343 5.96 18.57 21.94
CA PRO A 343 7.41 18.44 21.83
C PRO A 343 7.81 17.80 20.50
N ARG A 344 8.78 18.40 19.79
CA ARG A 344 9.28 17.89 18.49
C ARG A 344 9.65 16.41 18.52
N SER A 345 10.14 15.92 19.66
CA SER A 345 10.49 14.52 19.89
C SER A 345 9.30 13.55 19.80
N HIS A 346 8.07 14.02 20.01
CA HIS A 346 6.86 13.21 19.89
C HIS A 346 6.27 13.20 18.48
N HIS A 347 6.83 13.96 17.53
CA HIS A 347 6.39 13.92 16.13
C HIS A 347 7.06 12.78 15.39
N ALA A 348 6.33 12.20 14.45
CA ALA A 348 6.90 11.23 13.51
C ALA A 348 7.80 11.97 12.51
N PRO A 349 9.07 11.57 12.33
CA PRO A 349 9.90 12.12 11.28
C PRO A 349 9.34 11.72 9.90
N HIS A 350 9.72 12.48 8.88
CA HIS A 350 9.46 12.05 7.50
C HIS A 350 10.17 10.71 7.22
N PRO A 351 9.49 9.75 6.55
CA PRO A 351 10.14 8.52 6.12
C PRO A 351 11.38 8.82 5.29
N SER A 352 12.46 8.05 5.50
CA SER A 352 13.72 8.23 4.76
C SER A 352 13.58 8.00 3.25
N PHE A 353 12.55 7.25 2.85
CA PHE A 353 12.15 7.05 1.46
C PHE A 353 10.63 7.17 1.37
N ASP A 354 10.15 8.04 0.49
CA ASP A 354 8.73 8.25 0.21
C ASP A 354 8.44 7.92 -1.27
N PRO A 355 7.80 6.77 -1.57
CA PRO A 355 7.53 6.36 -2.95
C PRO A 355 6.61 7.33 -3.70
N ARG A 356 5.84 8.17 -2.98
CA ARG A 356 5.00 9.21 -3.58
C ARG A 356 5.81 10.39 -4.09
N ARG A 357 6.93 10.70 -3.42
CA ARG A 357 7.85 11.79 -3.80
C ARG A 357 8.87 11.33 -4.84
N TYR A 358 9.29 10.07 -4.77
CA TYR A 358 10.25 9.48 -5.71
C TYR A 358 9.84 9.69 -7.19
N LEU A 359 8.54 9.65 -7.49
CA LEU A 359 8.01 9.85 -8.85
C LEU A 359 7.61 11.30 -9.18
N ARG A 360 7.85 12.26 -8.29
CA ARG A 360 7.57 13.69 -8.51
C ARG A 360 8.80 14.47 -8.94
N ASP A 361 9.99 14.02 -8.54
CA ASP A 361 11.27 14.67 -8.85
C ASP A 361 11.76 14.40 -10.31
N ASP A 362 10.91 13.78 -11.14
CA ASP A 362 11.18 13.29 -12.50
C ASP A 362 11.31 14.41 -13.57
N SER A 363 11.37 15.69 -13.16
CA SER A 363 11.51 16.81 -14.10
C SER A 363 12.95 17.10 -14.52
N THR A 364 13.94 16.48 -13.87
CA THR A 364 15.38 16.72 -14.15
C THR A 364 16.20 15.46 -14.44
N ALA A 365 15.62 14.26 -14.32
CA ALA A 365 16.32 13.03 -14.66
C ALA A 365 16.35 12.87 -16.18
N SER A 366 17.55 12.79 -16.78
CA SER A 366 17.65 12.38 -18.18
C SER A 366 17.02 10.99 -18.32
N PRO A 367 16.15 10.76 -19.33
CA PRO A 367 15.58 9.44 -19.51
C PRO A 367 16.72 8.43 -19.62
N ASN A 368 16.60 7.30 -18.91
CA ASN A 368 17.44 6.13 -19.15
C ASN A 368 17.14 5.59 -20.55
N VAL A 369 17.57 6.30 -21.60
CA VAL A 369 17.41 5.86 -22.97
C VAL A 369 18.23 4.58 -23.09
N PRO A 370 17.64 3.39 -23.30
CA PRO A 370 18.43 2.18 -23.43
C PRO A 370 19.46 2.37 -24.56
N PRO A 371 20.71 1.90 -24.40
CA PRO A 371 21.67 1.98 -25.49
C PRO A 371 21.09 1.29 -26.72
N THR A 372 21.44 1.78 -27.91
CA THR A 372 21.16 1.04 -29.14
C THR A 372 21.83 -0.33 -29.05
N PHE A 373 21.02 -1.37 -29.15
CA PHE A 373 21.50 -2.75 -29.10
C PHE A 373 21.91 -3.19 -30.50
N PRO A 374 23.09 -3.81 -30.64
CA PRO A 374 23.50 -4.41 -31.89
C PRO A 374 22.40 -5.39 -32.40
N PRO A 375 22.04 -5.36 -33.70
CA PRO A 375 21.18 -6.39 -34.25
C PRO A 375 21.88 -7.75 -34.15
N ALA A 376 21.10 -8.83 -34.09
CA ALA A 376 21.59 -10.20 -33.86
C ALA A 376 22.65 -10.69 -34.89
N SER A 377 22.82 -9.97 -36.01
CA SER A 377 23.79 -10.24 -37.07
C SER A 377 25.16 -9.55 -36.88
N THR A 378 25.38 -8.82 -35.80
CA THR A 378 26.65 -8.12 -35.51
C THR A 378 27.55 -8.91 -34.53
N ARG A 379 28.75 -8.38 -34.23
CA ARG A 379 29.73 -9.06 -33.36
C ARG A 379 29.13 -9.32 -31.96
N PRO A 380 29.38 -10.50 -31.35
CA PRO A 380 28.85 -10.84 -30.04
C PRO A 380 29.49 -9.97 -28.96
N GLU A 381 28.73 -9.66 -27.93
CA GLU A 381 29.20 -8.94 -26.75
C GLU A 381 28.73 -9.60 -25.45
N LEU A 382 29.36 -9.22 -24.34
CA LEU A 382 28.91 -9.59 -23.00
C LEU A 382 28.47 -8.34 -22.23
N ILE A 383 27.21 -8.29 -21.81
CA ILE A 383 26.69 -7.25 -20.92
C ILE A 383 26.67 -7.79 -19.49
N LEU A 384 27.38 -7.10 -18.60
CA LEU A 384 27.47 -7.42 -17.18
C LEU A 384 26.61 -6.44 -16.38
N PHE A 385 25.55 -6.94 -15.75
CA PHE A 385 24.77 -6.10 -14.84
C PHE A 385 25.45 -5.97 -13.48
N VAL A 386 25.38 -4.79 -12.89
CA VAL A 386 25.86 -4.51 -11.52
C VAL A 386 24.76 -3.76 -10.78
N GLY A 387 24.44 -4.18 -9.56
CA GLY A 387 23.48 -3.45 -8.72
C GLY A 387 22.78 -4.33 -7.69
N SER A 388 22.18 -3.68 -6.69
CA SER A 388 21.50 -4.32 -5.56
C SER A 388 20.37 -5.27 -6.02
N PRO A 389 20.07 -6.38 -5.32
CA PRO A 389 18.87 -7.15 -5.60
C PRO A 389 17.62 -6.25 -5.69
N ALA A 390 16.65 -6.61 -6.53
CA ALA A 390 15.43 -5.81 -6.77
C ALA A 390 15.63 -4.38 -7.32
N SER A 391 16.81 -4.06 -7.88
CA SER A 391 17.09 -2.78 -8.57
C SER A 391 16.55 -2.67 -10.01
N GLY A 392 15.69 -3.59 -10.46
CA GLY A 392 15.12 -3.57 -11.82
C GLY A 392 15.91 -4.30 -12.91
N LYS A 393 17.13 -4.79 -12.63
CA LYS A 393 17.99 -5.56 -13.57
C LYS A 393 17.26 -6.56 -14.47
N SER A 394 16.62 -7.58 -13.87
CA SER A 394 15.96 -8.64 -14.64
C SER A 394 14.79 -8.12 -15.49
N SER A 395 14.11 -7.05 -15.04
CA SER A 395 13.07 -6.40 -15.84
C SER A 395 13.69 -5.66 -17.03
N PHE A 396 14.81 -4.97 -16.83
CA PHE A 396 15.54 -4.30 -17.90
C PHE A 396 16.02 -5.31 -18.96
N ALA A 397 16.64 -6.43 -18.56
CA ALA A 397 17.04 -7.47 -19.51
C ALA A 397 15.85 -7.98 -20.34
N ARG A 398 14.73 -8.30 -19.68
CA ARG A 398 13.54 -8.82 -20.34
C ARG A 398 12.96 -7.86 -21.37
N ARG A 399 12.92 -6.55 -21.06
CA ARG A 399 12.34 -5.54 -21.95
C ARG A 399 13.28 -5.13 -23.08
N HIS A 400 14.58 -5.02 -22.81
CA HIS A 400 15.50 -4.33 -23.71
C HIS A 400 16.57 -5.23 -24.35
N LEU A 401 16.87 -6.39 -23.77
CA LEU A 401 17.95 -7.26 -24.29
C LEU A 401 17.41 -8.54 -24.92
N LEU A 402 16.46 -9.21 -24.27
CA LEU A 402 15.93 -10.48 -24.76
C LEU A 402 15.22 -10.36 -26.13
N PRO A 403 14.47 -9.27 -26.44
CA PRO A 403 13.93 -9.05 -27.78
C PRO A 403 15.00 -8.93 -28.87
N HIS A 404 16.25 -8.61 -28.50
CA HIS A 404 17.40 -8.53 -29.38
C HIS A 404 18.26 -9.81 -29.37
N ASN A 405 17.68 -10.95 -28.94
CA ASN A 405 18.30 -12.28 -28.94
C ASN A 405 19.53 -12.46 -28.03
N TYR A 406 19.64 -11.66 -26.96
CA TYR A 406 20.65 -11.92 -25.94
C TYR A 406 20.33 -13.20 -25.16
N VAL A 407 21.35 -14.02 -24.93
CA VAL A 407 21.24 -15.17 -24.03
C VAL A 407 21.20 -14.67 -22.59
N HIS A 408 20.11 -14.96 -21.87
CA HIS A 408 19.94 -14.59 -20.47
C HIS A 408 20.65 -15.59 -19.55
N VAL A 409 21.72 -15.14 -18.89
CA VAL A 409 22.43 -15.93 -17.88
C VAL A 409 22.13 -15.35 -16.50
N ASN A 410 21.46 -16.14 -15.66
CA ASN A 410 21.05 -15.75 -14.32
C ASN A 410 21.31 -16.90 -13.33
N GLN A 411 21.96 -16.61 -12.21
CA GLN A 411 22.35 -17.59 -11.20
C GLN A 411 21.16 -18.12 -10.39
N ASP A 412 20.07 -17.39 -10.25
CA ASP A 412 18.85 -17.88 -9.59
C ASP A 412 18.25 -19.07 -10.36
N THR A 413 18.32 -19.03 -11.70
CA THR A 413 17.89 -20.11 -12.59
C THR A 413 18.94 -21.22 -12.67
N LEU A 414 20.21 -20.87 -12.90
CA LEU A 414 21.29 -21.84 -13.11
C LEU A 414 21.87 -22.44 -11.81
N LYS A 415 21.51 -21.88 -10.66
CA LYS A 415 21.87 -22.29 -9.28
C LYS A 415 23.32 -22.07 -8.86
N SER A 416 24.30 -22.07 -9.78
CA SER A 416 25.71 -21.82 -9.43
C SER A 416 26.41 -20.89 -10.41
N ARG A 417 27.40 -20.15 -9.89
CA ARG A 417 28.24 -19.24 -10.67
C ARG A 417 28.99 -19.98 -11.78
N ASP A 418 29.51 -21.17 -11.52
CA ASP A 418 30.27 -21.94 -12.51
C ASP A 418 29.39 -22.36 -13.69
N ARG A 419 28.11 -22.65 -13.43
CA ARG A 419 27.13 -22.89 -14.51
C ARG A 419 26.84 -21.62 -15.30
N CYS A 420 26.77 -20.45 -14.65
CA CYS A 420 26.67 -19.17 -15.36
C CYS A 420 27.87 -18.93 -16.26
N ILE A 421 29.09 -19.15 -15.76
CA ILE A 421 30.34 -19.02 -16.52
C ILE A 421 30.32 -19.95 -17.74
N LYS A 422 30.00 -21.23 -17.54
CA LYS A 422 29.95 -22.22 -18.63
C LYS A 422 28.88 -21.87 -19.67
N ALA A 423 27.69 -21.45 -19.23
CA ALA A 423 26.62 -21.03 -20.13
C ALA A 423 27.01 -19.80 -20.96
N SER A 424 27.70 -18.84 -20.33
CA SER A 424 28.23 -17.65 -21.02
C SER A 424 29.26 -18.03 -22.08
N GLU A 425 30.22 -18.88 -21.73
CA GLU A 425 31.25 -19.38 -22.64
C GLU A 425 30.64 -20.10 -23.84
N THR A 426 29.71 -21.03 -23.60
CA THR A 426 29.03 -21.77 -24.69
C THR A 426 28.25 -20.83 -25.60
N ALA A 427 27.54 -19.84 -25.05
CA ALA A 427 26.77 -18.88 -25.86
C ALA A 427 27.68 -17.98 -26.72
N LEU A 428 28.78 -17.47 -26.16
CA LEU A 428 29.74 -16.65 -26.90
C LEU A 428 30.45 -17.47 -28.00
N GLN A 429 30.80 -18.72 -27.74
CA GLN A 429 31.35 -19.64 -28.75
C GLN A 429 30.37 -19.89 -29.91
N GLN A 430 29.07 -19.87 -29.63
CA GLN A 430 28.00 -19.93 -30.64
C GLN A 430 27.72 -18.57 -31.31
N ASN A 431 28.59 -17.58 -31.13
CA ASN A 431 28.44 -16.23 -31.68
C ASN A 431 27.16 -15.50 -31.24
N LYS A 432 26.69 -15.77 -30.01
CA LYS A 432 25.53 -15.06 -29.42
C LYS A 432 25.99 -14.06 -28.38
N SER A 433 25.32 -12.90 -28.32
CA SER A 433 25.51 -11.94 -27.23
C SER A 433 24.88 -12.46 -25.93
N VAL A 434 25.49 -12.12 -24.80
CA VAL A 434 25.12 -12.65 -23.49
C VAL A 434 24.86 -11.51 -22.52
N VAL A 435 23.82 -11.62 -21.71
CA VAL A 435 23.62 -10.77 -20.53
C VAL A 435 23.75 -11.59 -19.26
N ILE A 436 24.61 -11.12 -18.35
CA ILE A 436 24.80 -11.69 -17.01
C ILE A 436 23.95 -10.91 -16.01
N ASP A 437 22.76 -11.41 -15.73
CA ASP A 437 21.78 -10.83 -14.80
C ASP A 437 21.99 -11.39 -13.38
N ASN A 438 23.09 -10.98 -12.76
CA ASN A 438 23.41 -11.23 -11.36
C ASN A 438 23.67 -9.89 -10.65
N THR A 439 23.97 -9.91 -9.35
CA THR A 439 24.30 -8.68 -8.60
C THR A 439 25.69 -8.14 -8.89
N ASN A 440 26.68 -9.04 -9.09
CA ASN A 440 28.07 -8.75 -9.42
C ASN A 440 28.71 -7.59 -8.60
N PRO A 441 28.75 -7.71 -7.25
CA PRO A 441 29.04 -6.59 -6.34
C PRO A 441 30.49 -6.10 -6.39
N ASP A 442 31.47 -7.01 -6.47
CA ASP A 442 32.90 -6.69 -6.36
C ASP A 442 33.68 -6.95 -7.65
N ARG A 443 34.87 -6.32 -7.76
CA ARG A 443 35.78 -6.45 -8.91
C ARG A 443 36.19 -7.90 -9.17
N SER A 444 36.41 -8.67 -8.10
CA SER A 444 36.80 -10.08 -8.22
C SER A 444 35.74 -10.93 -8.92
N THR A 445 34.46 -10.68 -8.63
CA THR A 445 33.33 -11.37 -9.24
C THR A 445 33.15 -10.95 -10.69
N ARG A 446 33.28 -9.64 -10.99
CA ARG A 446 33.17 -9.11 -12.35
C ARG A 446 34.28 -9.65 -13.27
N ARG A 447 35.52 -9.71 -12.75
CA ARG A 447 36.69 -10.23 -13.46
C ARG A 447 36.48 -11.63 -14.03
N LEU A 448 35.72 -12.49 -13.35
CA LEU A 448 35.45 -13.86 -13.83
C LEU A 448 34.76 -13.86 -15.20
N TYR A 449 33.79 -12.97 -15.42
CA TYR A 449 33.07 -12.88 -16.69
C TYR A 449 33.88 -12.14 -17.76
N ILE A 450 34.66 -11.12 -17.37
CA ILE A 450 35.60 -10.43 -18.27
C ILE A 450 36.61 -11.43 -18.85
N ASN A 451 37.18 -12.29 -18.01
CA ASN A 451 38.12 -13.32 -18.43
C ASN A 451 37.48 -14.35 -19.39
N VAL A 452 36.18 -14.64 -19.26
CA VAL A 452 35.46 -15.51 -20.21
C VAL A 452 35.38 -14.86 -21.58
N ALA A 453 34.97 -13.59 -21.66
CA ALA A 453 34.89 -12.86 -22.92
C ALA A 453 36.27 -12.77 -23.61
N GLN A 454 37.32 -12.47 -22.84
CA GLN A 454 38.70 -12.44 -23.35
C GLN A 454 39.16 -13.80 -23.87
N ARG A 455 38.97 -14.88 -23.08
CA ARG A 455 39.38 -16.23 -23.48
C ARG A 455 38.67 -16.69 -24.75
N VAL A 456 37.35 -16.53 -24.83
CA VAL A 456 36.57 -16.92 -26.01
C VAL A 456 36.92 -16.02 -27.20
N GLY A 457 37.15 -14.73 -26.98
CA GLY A 457 37.60 -13.82 -28.02
C GLY A 457 38.92 -14.24 -28.65
N THR A 458 39.92 -14.58 -27.82
CA THR A 458 41.21 -15.13 -28.28
C THR A 458 41.02 -16.43 -29.07
N GLN A 459 40.18 -17.36 -28.59
CA GLN A 459 39.90 -18.62 -29.28
C GLN A 459 39.26 -18.41 -30.66
N LEU A 460 38.43 -17.37 -30.80
CA LEU A 460 37.72 -17.04 -32.04
C LEU A 460 38.48 -16.04 -32.92
N GLY A 461 39.66 -15.57 -32.50
CA GLY A 461 40.43 -14.54 -33.22
C GLY A 461 39.70 -13.20 -33.37
N LYS A 462 38.79 -12.85 -32.44
CA LYS A 462 38.03 -11.59 -32.47
C LYS A 462 37.83 -11.04 -31.07
N GLU A 463 37.79 -9.72 -30.95
CA GLU A 463 37.44 -9.08 -29.68
C GLU A 463 35.96 -9.28 -29.34
N ILE A 464 35.68 -9.60 -28.08
CA ILE A 464 34.32 -9.64 -27.52
C ILE A 464 34.24 -8.52 -26.48
N PRO A 465 33.62 -7.37 -26.82
CA PRO A 465 33.52 -6.26 -25.89
C PRO A 465 32.67 -6.65 -24.66
N VAL A 466 33.07 -6.13 -23.51
CA VAL A 466 32.32 -6.30 -22.26
C VAL A 466 31.79 -4.94 -21.82
N ARG A 467 30.47 -4.80 -21.73
CA ARG A 467 29.83 -3.57 -21.23
C ARG A 467 29.28 -3.76 -19.83
N CYS A 468 29.43 -2.77 -18.97
CA CYS A 468 28.87 -2.76 -17.62
C CYS A 468 27.61 -1.90 -17.60
N PHE A 469 26.47 -2.49 -17.24
CA PHE A 469 25.25 -1.73 -16.93
C PHE A 469 25.07 -1.71 -15.42
N TRP A 470 25.32 -0.54 -14.83
CA TRP A 470 25.31 -0.32 -13.40
C TRP A 470 24.00 0.35 -12.96
N PHE A 471 23.15 -0.42 -12.30
CA PHE A 471 21.88 0.02 -11.73
C PHE A 471 22.13 0.65 -10.36
N ILE A 472 21.93 1.96 -10.26
CA ILE A 472 22.30 2.79 -9.11
C ILE A 472 21.14 3.03 -8.13
N ALA A 473 20.10 2.20 -8.20
CA ALA A 473 18.95 2.26 -7.30
C ALA A 473 19.37 2.16 -5.83
N ASP A 474 18.92 3.11 -5.01
CA ASP A 474 19.20 3.11 -3.57
C ASP A 474 18.62 1.88 -2.85
N GLU A 475 19.21 1.54 -1.70
CA GLU A 475 18.77 0.40 -0.89
C GLU A 475 17.28 0.49 -0.52
N ALA A 476 16.79 1.69 -0.18
CA ALA A 476 15.39 1.89 0.18
C ALA A 476 14.43 1.62 -0.99
N VAL A 477 14.78 2.04 -2.21
CA VAL A 477 14.03 1.75 -3.43
C VAL A 477 14.02 0.24 -3.71
N CYS A 478 15.18 -0.40 -3.58
CA CYS A 478 15.33 -1.84 -3.77
C CYS A 478 14.51 -2.64 -2.74
N MET A 479 14.52 -2.24 -1.47
CA MET A 479 13.71 -2.86 -0.41
C MET A 479 12.21 -2.67 -0.66
N HIS A 480 11.80 -1.48 -1.09
CA HIS A 480 10.42 -1.21 -1.50
C HIS A 480 10.00 -2.15 -2.64
N ASN A 481 10.78 -2.21 -3.72
CA ASN A 481 10.51 -3.08 -4.88
C ASN A 481 10.44 -4.56 -4.51
N ASN A 482 11.30 -5.00 -3.57
CA ASN A 482 11.32 -6.38 -3.09
C ASN A 482 10.00 -6.78 -2.42
N VAL A 483 9.41 -5.90 -1.62
CA VAL A 483 8.12 -6.16 -0.98
C VAL A 483 6.97 -5.94 -1.97
N TYR A 484 7.01 -4.86 -2.76
CA TYR A 484 6.01 -4.57 -3.80
C TYR A 484 5.79 -5.77 -4.72
N ARG A 485 6.86 -6.28 -5.34
CA ARG A 485 6.77 -7.39 -6.32
C ARG A 485 6.20 -8.66 -5.71
N GLU A 486 6.58 -8.98 -4.48
CA GLU A 486 6.07 -10.16 -3.81
C GLU A 486 4.60 -10.02 -3.47
N VAL A 487 4.19 -8.88 -2.87
CA VAL A 487 2.80 -8.62 -2.52
C VAL A 487 1.91 -8.60 -3.76
N MET A 488 2.30 -7.90 -4.82
CA MET A 488 1.54 -7.85 -6.07
C MET A 488 1.37 -9.24 -6.68
N SER A 489 2.45 -10.02 -6.79
CA SER A 489 2.35 -11.37 -7.35
C SER A 489 1.50 -12.33 -6.50
N ARG A 490 1.44 -12.14 -5.18
CA ARG A 490 0.49 -12.87 -4.32
C ARG A 490 -0.95 -12.45 -4.60
N MET A 491 -1.22 -11.14 -4.70
CA MET A 491 -2.55 -10.63 -4.98
C MET A 491 -3.08 -11.09 -6.34
N GLU A 492 -2.22 -11.09 -7.37
CA GLU A 492 -2.55 -11.63 -8.69
C GLU A 492 -2.90 -13.12 -8.64
N ARG A 493 -2.14 -13.93 -7.89
CA ARG A 493 -2.41 -15.36 -7.72
C ARG A 493 -3.70 -15.61 -6.96
N ASP A 494 -3.92 -14.90 -5.86
CA ASP A 494 -5.02 -15.16 -4.92
C ASP A 494 -6.35 -14.56 -5.39
N GLY A 495 -6.38 -13.92 -6.57
CA GLY A 495 -7.60 -13.42 -7.18
C GLY A 495 -8.27 -12.28 -6.43
N HIS A 496 -7.55 -11.58 -5.54
CA HIS A 496 -8.09 -10.49 -4.70
C HIS A 496 -8.42 -9.20 -5.50
N TRP A 497 -8.57 -9.29 -6.81
CA TRP A 497 -9.00 -8.22 -7.70
C TRP A 497 -10.47 -8.38 -8.13
N GLU A 498 -11.37 -8.81 -7.25
CA GLU A 498 -12.80 -8.63 -7.56
C GLU A 498 -13.13 -7.12 -7.50
N GLU A 499 -13.09 -6.47 -8.66
CA GLU A 499 -13.95 -5.32 -8.94
C GLU A 499 -15.42 -5.71 -8.70
N PRO A 500 -16.31 -4.76 -8.30
CA PRO A 500 -17.72 -5.04 -8.16
C PRO A 500 -18.25 -5.60 -9.49
N ALA A 501 -18.67 -6.86 -9.46
CA ALA A 501 -19.03 -7.62 -10.63
C ALA A 501 -20.04 -6.87 -11.53
N ARG A 502 -19.67 -6.67 -12.80
CA ARG A 502 -20.63 -6.81 -13.89
C ARG A 502 -20.36 -8.17 -14.52
N ALA A 503 -21.24 -9.11 -14.21
CA ALA A 503 -21.14 -10.49 -14.66
C ALA A 503 -21.08 -10.57 -16.19
N SER A 504 -19.99 -11.11 -16.73
CA SER A 504 -20.03 -11.89 -17.97
C SER A 504 -18.96 -12.98 -17.90
N SER A 505 -19.44 -14.20 -17.72
CA SER A 505 -18.66 -15.42 -17.69
C SER A 505 -18.21 -15.83 -19.10
N THR A 506 -16.91 -15.87 -19.33
CA THR A 506 -16.31 -16.79 -20.33
C THR A 506 -14.92 -17.17 -19.86
N SER A 507 -14.80 -18.38 -19.31
CA SER A 507 -13.54 -18.99 -18.89
C SER A 507 -12.81 -19.57 -20.09
N SER A 508 -11.70 -18.94 -20.51
CA SER A 508 -10.71 -19.52 -21.42
C SER A 508 -9.57 -20.13 -20.59
N LYS A 509 -9.41 -21.45 -20.65
CA LYS A 509 -8.29 -22.18 -20.04
C LYS A 509 -7.07 -22.10 -20.96
N ASN A 510 -6.24 -21.08 -20.79
CA ASN A 510 -4.85 -21.12 -21.24
C ASN A 510 -3.93 -21.01 -20.02
N LYS A 511 -3.11 -22.04 -19.81
CA LYS A 511 -2.11 -22.11 -18.74
C LYS A 511 -0.90 -21.28 -19.19
N PRO A 512 -0.51 -20.19 -18.51
CA PRO A 512 0.64 -19.41 -18.93
C PRO A 512 1.93 -20.15 -18.55
N GLU A 513 2.90 -20.15 -19.46
CA GLU A 513 4.29 -20.55 -19.19
C GLU A 513 4.85 -19.76 -18.00
N SER A 514 5.59 -20.42 -17.13
CA SER A 514 6.18 -19.81 -15.93
C SER A 514 7.22 -18.75 -16.32
N LYS A 515 7.02 -17.51 -15.86
CA LYS A 515 7.96 -16.41 -16.10
C LYS A 515 9.26 -16.65 -15.30
N PRO A 516 10.46 -16.31 -15.83
CA PRO A 516 11.71 -16.43 -15.09
C PRO A 516 11.67 -15.59 -13.80
N GLY A 517 11.93 -16.23 -12.65
CA GLY A 517 11.93 -15.60 -11.32
C GLY A 517 10.67 -15.80 -10.48
N GLN A 518 9.68 -16.55 -10.96
CA GLN A 518 8.56 -17.01 -10.14
C GLN A 518 9.03 -18.13 -9.19
N GLY A 519 8.66 -18.04 -7.91
CA GLY A 519 8.86 -19.12 -6.95
C GLY A 519 8.02 -20.35 -7.31
N LEU A 520 8.20 -21.45 -6.58
CA LEU A 520 7.54 -22.75 -6.82
C LEU A 520 6.00 -22.69 -6.97
N ASN A 521 5.36 -21.58 -6.56
CA ASN A 521 3.92 -21.36 -6.59
C ASN A 521 3.47 -20.17 -7.48
N GLY A 522 4.29 -19.70 -8.43
CA GLY A 522 3.95 -18.57 -9.32
C GLY A 522 4.11 -17.17 -8.70
N VAL A 523 4.47 -17.10 -7.40
CA VAL A 523 4.69 -15.85 -6.65
C VAL A 523 6.15 -15.46 -6.65
N THR A 524 6.44 -14.18 -6.84
CA THR A 524 7.81 -13.65 -6.70
C THR A 524 8.25 -13.78 -5.25
N ALA A 525 9.38 -14.46 -5.02
CA ALA A 525 9.91 -14.63 -3.67
C ALA A 525 10.43 -13.29 -3.11
N ARG A 526 10.05 -12.96 -1.86
CA ARG A 526 10.63 -11.85 -1.11
C ARG A 526 12.04 -12.22 -0.69
N LEU A 527 13.02 -11.39 -1.07
CA LEU A 527 14.40 -11.58 -0.67
C LEU A 527 14.61 -11.17 0.79
N PRO A 528 15.40 -11.90 1.58
CA PRO A 528 15.70 -11.53 2.95
C PRO A 528 16.63 -10.30 2.99
N ILE A 529 16.54 -9.49 4.06
CA ILE A 529 17.36 -8.28 4.25
C ILE A 529 18.87 -8.58 4.15
N ILE A 530 19.30 -9.78 4.58
CA ILE A 530 20.69 -10.22 4.49
C ILE A 530 21.21 -10.21 3.05
N ALA A 531 20.36 -10.43 2.03
CA ALA A 531 20.77 -10.38 0.64
C ALA A 531 21.22 -8.97 0.21
N PHE A 532 20.51 -7.94 0.68
CA PHE A 532 20.86 -6.53 0.43
C PHE A 532 22.12 -6.14 1.18
N ARG A 533 22.20 -6.49 2.48
CA ARG A 533 23.39 -6.22 3.30
C ARG A 533 24.65 -6.89 2.74
N ASN A 534 24.54 -8.13 2.29
CA ASN A 534 25.66 -8.85 1.68
C ASN A 534 26.12 -8.20 0.36
N PHE A 535 25.18 -7.65 -0.42
CA PHE A 535 25.54 -6.87 -1.61
C PHE A 535 26.29 -5.60 -1.21
N THR A 536 25.71 -4.78 -0.32
CA THR A 536 26.29 -3.51 0.12
C THR A 536 27.67 -3.70 0.74
N ALA A 537 27.86 -4.72 1.58
CA ALA A 537 29.14 -5.00 2.24
C ALA A 537 30.27 -5.39 1.28
N ARG A 538 29.93 -5.91 0.09
CA ARG A 538 30.89 -6.33 -0.95
C ARG A 538 30.97 -5.34 -2.11
N PHE A 539 30.14 -4.31 -2.12
CA PHE A 539 29.98 -3.50 -3.31
C PHE A 539 31.22 -2.64 -3.55
N GLU A 540 31.84 -2.82 -4.71
CA GLU A 540 32.92 -1.99 -5.23
C GLU A 540 32.42 -1.35 -6.53
N PRO A 541 32.38 -0.01 -6.66
CA PRO A 541 31.98 0.67 -7.88
C PRO A 541 32.73 0.15 -9.12
N PRO A 542 32.04 -0.13 -10.24
CA PRO A 542 32.69 -0.48 -11.50
C PRO A 542 33.65 0.63 -11.98
N GLY A 543 34.89 0.24 -12.29
CA GLY A 543 35.95 1.12 -12.80
C GLY A 543 36.39 0.78 -14.23
N GLU A 544 36.86 1.77 -14.98
CA GLU A 544 37.32 1.59 -16.37
C GLU A 544 38.54 0.65 -16.46
N ASP A 545 39.36 0.63 -15.42
CA ASP A 545 40.55 -0.22 -15.26
C ASP A 545 40.22 -1.72 -15.15
N GLU A 546 38.95 -2.10 -15.03
CA GLU A 546 38.52 -3.50 -15.02
C GLU A 546 38.55 -4.14 -16.42
N GLY A 547 38.54 -3.33 -17.49
CA GLY A 547 38.51 -3.80 -18.88
C GLY A 547 37.12 -3.78 -19.51
N PHE A 548 36.25 -2.84 -19.09
CA PHE A 548 34.96 -2.61 -19.73
C PHE A 548 35.14 -1.71 -20.95
N ALA A 549 34.44 -2.03 -22.04
CA ALA A 549 34.33 -1.18 -23.22
C ALA A 549 33.40 0.04 -22.99
N GLU A 550 32.44 -0.09 -22.08
CA GLU A 550 31.51 0.96 -21.68
C GLU A 550 31.05 0.69 -20.25
N ILE A 551 30.98 1.72 -19.39
CA ILE A 551 30.28 1.67 -18.11
C ILE A 551 29.12 2.64 -18.18
N ARG A 552 27.90 2.11 -18.14
CA ARG A 552 26.68 2.89 -18.20
C ARG A 552 25.90 2.79 -16.91
N LYS A 553 25.60 3.94 -16.31
CA LYS A 553 24.75 4.04 -15.12
C LYS A 553 23.29 4.09 -15.53
N PHE A 554 22.44 3.42 -14.76
CA PHE A 554 21.00 3.39 -14.93
C PHE A 554 20.32 3.76 -13.62
N ASP A 555 19.62 4.89 -13.63
CA ASP A 555 18.72 5.27 -12.54
C ASP A 555 17.56 4.26 -12.43
N PHE A 556 16.92 4.18 -11.27
CA PHE A 556 15.69 3.39 -11.19
C PHE A 556 14.49 4.26 -11.55
N ILE A 557 13.98 4.09 -12.76
CA ILE A 557 12.74 4.73 -13.22
C ILE A 557 11.71 3.61 -13.36
N PRO A 558 10.70 3.53 -12.47
CA PRO A 558 9.69 2.51 -12.59
C PRO A 558 8.74 2.85 -13.75
N GLU A 559 8.51 1.85 -14.59
CA GLU A 559 7.53 1.89 -15.67
C GLU A 559 6.29 1.12 -15.23
N PHE A 560 5.12 1.65 -15.58
CA PHE A 560 3.82 1.11 -15.18
C PHE A 560 2.93 0.94 -16.41
N ASP A 561 2.21 -0.16 -16.47
CA ASP A 561 1.25 -0.43 -17.55
C ASP A 561 -0.05 0.36 -17.38
N SER A 562 -0.31 0.89 -16.17
CA SER A 562 -1.51 1.65 -15.83
C SER A 562 -1.28 2.70 -14.72
N ALA A 563 -2.21 3.65 -14.61
CA ALA A 563 -2.21 4.62 -13.52
C ALA A 563 -2.46 3.95 -12.15
N GLU A 564 -3.22 2.85 -12.15
CA GLU A 564 -3.53 2.03 -10.98
C GLU A 564 -2.27 1.33 -10.47
N GLU A 565 -1.47 0.74 -11.36
CA GLU A 565 -0.18 0.14 -10.99
C GLU A 565 0.78 1.19 -10.42
N ARG A 566 0.84 2.37 -11.04
CA ARG A 566 1.61 3.50 -10.51
C ARG A 566 1.18 3.86 -9.10
N LYS A 567 -0.13 4.00 -8.85
CA LYS A 567 -0.67 4.30 -7.51
C LYS A 567 -0.32 3.19 -6.50
N ARG A 568 -0.38 1.92 -6.91
CA ARG A 568 0.01 0.79 -6.05
C ARG A 568 1.48 0.82 -5.70
N TRP A 569 2.37 1.17 -6.62
CA TRP A 569 3.79 1.34 -6.30
C TRP A 569 4.01 2.54 -5.38
N GLN A 570 3.20 3.59 -5.48
CA GLN A 570 3.32 4.80 -4.65
C GLN A 570 2.92 4.63 -3.17
N ILE A 571 2.41 3.48 -2.73
CA ILE A 571 2.10 3.26 -1.31
C ILE A 571 3.34 2.77 -0.54
N PHE A 572 3.36 2.98 0.77
CA PHE A 572 4.37 2.38 1.64
C PHE A 572 4.09 0.88 1.84
N TYR A 573 5.10 0.04 1.57
CA TYR A 573 5.04 -1.41 1.81
C TYR A 573 5.87 -1.87 3.02
N VAL A 574 6.87 -1.07 3.40
CA VAL A 574 7.89 -1.41 4.40
C VAL A 574 8.04 -0.25 5.35
#